data_AF-A0A7C9RA33-F1
#
_entry.id   AF-A0A7C9RA33-F1
#
_cell.length_a   1.000
_cell.length_b   1.000
_cell.length_c   1.000
_cell.angle_alpha   90.00
_cell.angle_beta   90.00
_cell.angle_gamma   90.00
#
_symmetry.space_group_name_H-M   'P 1'
#
loop_
_entity.id
_entity.type
_entity.pdbx_description
1 polymer ?
#
loop_
_entity_poly.entity_id
_entity_poly.type
_entity_poly.pdbx_seq_one_letter_code
_entity_poly.pdbx_strand_id
1 'polypeptide(L)'
;MIPAASSAEIMCAQGFDTVTVDLQHGLIDYQVALQMLQATVSSGVAPLCRIPTNEPGIVGKLLDAGSVGIICPMVNTREDALRLARACFYPPRADQGKAGIWR
;
A
#
# COMPACT_ATOMS: atom_id res chain seq x y z
N MET A 1 9.87 -10.60 3.34
CA MET A 1 10.21 -9.77 4.51
C MET A 1 9.73 -10.50 5.76
N ILE A 2 10.48 -10.48 6.86
CA ILE A 2 10.00 -11.05 8.13
C ILE A 2 8.79 -10.20 8.58
N PRO A 3 7.65 -10.78 8.98
CA PRO A 3 6.44 -10.02 9.31
C PRO A 3 6.58 -9.35 10.70
N ALA A 4 7.40 -8.30 10.79
CA ALA A 4 7.67 -7.60 12.04
C ALA A 4 8.04 -6.13 11.79
N ALA A 5 7.55 -5.22 12.63
CA ALA A 5 7.86 -3.79 12.57
C ALA A 5 9.37 -3.51 12.63
N SER A 6 10.10 -4.21 13.50
CA SER A 6 11.56 -4.08 13.62
C SER A 6 12.29 -4.40 12.32
N SER A 7 11.79 -5.34 11.51
CA SER A 7 12.38 -5.63 10.21
C SER A 7 12.17 -4.48 9.22
N ALA A 8 11.02 -3.80 9.27
CA ALA A 8 10.74 -2.63 8.45
C ALA A 8 11.66 -1.46 8.83
N GLU A 9 11.86 -1.19 10.12
CA GLU A 9 12.80 -0.16 10.61
C GLU A 9 14.24 -0.43 10.13
N ILE A 10 14.71 -1.66 10.27
CA ILE A 10 16.05 -2.06 9.82
C ILE A 10 16.20 -1.82 8.31
N MET A 11 15.17 -2.13 7.51
CA MET A 11 15.19 -1.87 6.07
C MET A 11 15.19 -0.38 5.75
N CYS A 12 14.44 0.44 6.48
CA CYS A 12 14.42 1.89 6.29
C CYS A 12 15.80 2.51 6.54
N ALA A 13 16.57 1.97 7.48
CA ALA A 13 17.93 2.43 7.77
C ALA A 13 18.96 2.12 6.67
N GLN A 14 18.61 1.33 5.65
CA GLN A 14 19.55 0.95 4.57
C GLN A 14 19.69 2.03 3.47
N GLY A 15 18.95 3.15 3.56
CA GLY A 15 19.03 4.24 2.59
C GLY A 15 18.18 4.04 1.33
N PHE A 16 17.14 3.20 1.40
CA PHE A 16 16.15 3.09 0.32
C PHE A 16 15.16 4.26 0.34
N ASP A 17 14.72 4.70 -0.84
CA ASP A 17 13.68 5.72 -0.96
C ASP A 17 12.30 5.22 -0.54
N THR A 18 12.05 3.92 -0.73
CA THR A 18 10.76 3.29 -0.43
C THR A 18 10.97 1.91 0.19
N VAL A 19 10.01 1.51 1.04
CA VAL A 19 9.92 0.13 1.55
C VAL A 19 8.52 -0.40 1.27
N THR A 20 8.44 -1.60 0.70
CA THR A 20 7.17 -2.24 0.35
C THR A 20 6.79 -3.31 1.37
N VAL A 21 5.61 -3.16 1.96
CA VAL A 21 4.95 -4.20 2.76
C VAL A 21 4.15 -5.10 1.82
N ASP A 22 4.48 -6.39 1.81
CA ASP A 22 3.92 -7.35 0.86
C ASP A 22 2.84 -8.22 1.49
N LEU A 23 1.58 -7.95 1.15
CA LEU A 23 0.43 -8.74 1.60
C LEU A 23 0.01 -9.80 0.57
N GLN A 24 0.63 -9.85 -0.61
CA GLN A 24 0.31 -10.88 -1.62
C GLN A 24 0.92 -12.22 -1.26
N HIS A 25 2.16 -12.19 -0.77
CA HIS A 25 2.89 -13.37 -0.38
C HIS A 25 3.50 -13.18 1.00
N GLY A 26 3.15 -14.07 1.92
CA GLY A 26 3.68 -14.07 3.27
C GLY A 26 2.59 -14.17 4.33
N LEU A 27 3.02 -14.08 5.58
CA LEU A 27 2.17 -14.16 6.77
C LEU A 27 1.97 -12.75 7.35
N ILE A 28 1.67 -11.78 6.49
CA ILE A 28 1.38 -10.40 6.88
C ILE A 28 -0.12 -10.20 6.80
N ASP A 29 -0.76 -10.08 7.95
CA ASP A 29 -2.14 -9.63 8.05
C ASP A 29 -2.21 -8.08 8.14
N TYR A 30 -3.42 -7.54 8.21
CA TYR A 30 -3.61 -6.08 8.29
C TYR A 30 -3.02 -5.45 9.56
N GLN A 31 -3.03 -6.18 10.68
CA GLN A 31 -2.53 -5.66 11.96
C GLN A 31 -1.00 -5.52 11.89
N VAL A 32 -0.32 -6.55 11.38
CA VAL A 32 1.13 -6.53 11.17
C VAL A 32 1.50 -5.52 10.10
N ALA A 33 0.74 -5.44 9.00
CA ALA A 33 0.96 -4.43 7.97
C ALA A 33 0.88 -3.02 8.54
N LEU A 34 -0.14 -2.71 9.35
CA LEU A 34 -0.28 -1.41 10.01
C LEU A 34 0.95 -1.07 10.86
N GLN A 35 1.45 -2.00 11.66
CA GLN A 35 2.65 -1.79 12.49
C GLN A 35 3.90 -1.54 11.64
N MET A 36 4.06 -2.28 10.53
CA MET A 36 5.18 -2.10 9.61
C MET A 36 5.11 -0.77 8.85
N LEU A 37 3.91 -0.34 8.47
CA LEU A 37 3.68 0.95 7.83
C LEU A 37 3.97 2.10 8.80
N GLN A 38 3.51 2.02 10.04
CA GLN A 38 3.81 3.01 11.09
C GLN A 38 5.32 3.15 11.31
N ALA A 39 6.05 2.05 11.39
CA ALA A 39 7.51 2.03 11.52
C ALA A 39 8.23 2.63 10.29
N THR A 40 7.69 2.39 9.09
CA THR A 40 8.24 2.94 7.84
C THR A 40 8.03 4.46 7.77
N VAL A 41 6.80 4.92 8.08
CA VAL A 41 6.45 6.34 8.12
C VAL A 41 7.29 7.11 9.14
N SER A 42 7.47 6.57 10.35
CA SER A 42 8.27 7.21 11.39
C SER A 42 9.75 7.33 11.02
N SER A 43 10.24 6.45 10.14
CA SER A 43 11.60 6.47 9.61
C SER A 43 11.81 7.47 8.46
N GLY A 44 10.75 8.15 7.99
CA GLY A 44 10.83 9.11 6.89
C GLY A 44 10.97 8.48 5.50
N VAL A 45 10.85 7.17 5.39
CA VAL A 45 10.89 6.42 4.13
C VAL A 45 9.47 6.26 3.59
N ALA A 46 9.28 6.30 2.28
CA ALA A 46 7.94 6.22 1.68
C ALA A 46 7.39 4.76 1.74
N PRO A 47 6.28 4.53 2.47
CA PRO A 47 5.69 3.19 2.59
C PRO A 47 4.83 2.82 1.38
N LEU A 48 5.15 1.71 0.72
CA LEU A 48 4.31 1.11 -0.31
C LEU A 48 3.67 -0.19 0.19
N CYS A 49 2.52 -0.54 -0.36
CA CYS A 49 1.89 -1.84 -0.08
C CYS A 49 1.61 -2.62 -1.35
N ARG A 50 1.97 -3.91 -1.36
CA ARG A 50 1.48 -4.85 -2.37
C ARG A 50 0.25 -5.59 -1.87
N ILE A 51 -0.89 -5.39 -2.51
CA ILE A 51 -2.16 -6.03 -2.15
C ILE A 51 -2.24 -7.47 -2.65
N PRO A 52 -2.99 -8.37 -1.97
CA PRO A 52 -3.20 -9.73 -2.45
C PRO A 52 -4.05 -9.80 -3.72
N THR A 53 -5.09 -8.97 -3.81
CA THR A 53 -6.07 -8.94 -4.90
C THR A 53 -6.50 -7.51 -5.20
N ASN A 54 -6.97 -7.25 -6.42
CA ASN A 54 -7.46 -5.93 -6.86
C ASN A 54 -8.86 -5.62 -6.30
N GLU A 55 -8.95 -5.49 -4.98
CA GLU A 55 -10.19 -5.26 -4.24
C GLU A 55 -10.20 -3.86 -3.60
N PRO A 56 -11.17 -2.99 -3.94
CA PRO A 56 -11.19 -1.60 -3.45
C PRO A 56 -11.19 -1.47 -1.92
N GLY A 57 -11.82 -2.40 -1.20
CA GLY A 57 -11.85 -2.38 0.26
C GLY A 57 -10.47 -2.60 0.89
N ILE A 58 -9.59 -3.36 0.23
CA ILE A 58 -8.21 -3.59 0.68
C ILE A 58 -7.36 -2.35 0.41
N VAL A 59 -7.52 -1.79 -0.80
CA VAL A 59 -6.84 -0.57 -1.25
C VAL A 59 -7.09 0.58 -0.27
N GLY A 60 -8.37 0.86 0.04
CA GLY A 60 -8.74 1.92 0.98
C GLY A 60 -8.14 1.72 2.37
N LYS A 61 -8.23 0.50 2.93
CA LYS A 61 -7.66 0.18 4.26
C LYS A 61 -6.16 0.45 4.37
N LEU A 62 -5.39 0.11 3.34
CA LEU A 62 -3.93 0.29 3.36
C LEU A 62 -3.53 1.75 3.13
N LEU A 63 -4.29 2.47 2.33
CA LEU A 63 -4.12 3.92 2.16
C LEU A 63 -4.47 4.67 3.45
N ASP A 64 -5.57 4.30 4.12
CA ASP A 64 -5.93 4.80 5.46
C ASP A 64 -4.87 4.44 6.53
N ALA A 65 -4.21 3.28 6.39
CA ALA A 65 -3.12 2.86 7.26
C ALA A 65 -1.79 3.62 7.02
N GLY A 66 -1.75 4.55 6.06
CA GLY A 66 -0.62 5.42 5.80
C GLY A 66 0.28 4.99 4.64
N SER A 67 -0.13 4.00 3.84
CA SER A 67 0.57 3.70 2.58
C SER A 67 0.47 4.88 1.62
N VAL A 68 1.59 5.27 0.99
CA VAL A 68 1.61 6.35 -0.01
C VAL A 68 1.37 5.84 -1.43
N GLY A 69 1.35 4.52 -1.62
CA GLY A 69 1.14 3.92 -2.93
C GLY A 69 0.85 2.42 -2.86
N ILE A 70 0.01 1.97 -3.79
CA ILE A 70 -0.45 0.59 -3.89
C ILE A 70 0.14 -0.08 -5.12
N ILE A 71 0.72 -1.25 -4.92
CA ILE A 71 1.18 -2.18 -5.95
C ILE A 71 0.13 -3.28 -6.07
N CYS A 72 -0.52 -3.37 -7.23
CA CYS A 72 -1.50 -4.42 -7.50
C CYS A 72 -0.87 -5.51 -8.37
N PRO A 73 -0.93 -6.78 -7.96
CA PRO A 73 -0.53 -7.88 -8.82
C PRO A 73 -1.58 -8.18 -9.89
N MET A 74 -1.17 -8.93 -10.92
CA MET A 74 -2.06 -9.54 -11.92
C MET A 74 -2.99 -8.55 -12.65
N VAL A 75 -2.54 -7.31 -12.88
CA VAL A 75 -3.24 -6.35 -13.75
C VAL A 75 -2.98 -6.74 -15.21
N ASN A 76 -3.95 -7.40 -15.83
CA ASN A 76 -3.81 -7.95 -17.18
C ASN A 76 -4.63 -7.21 -18.24
N THR A 77 -5.58 -6.38 -17.81
CA THR A 77 -6.46 -5.63 -18.70
C THR A 77 -6.47 -4.14 -18.36
N ARG A 78 -6.93 -3.32 -19.31
CA ARG A 78 -7.14 -1.89 -19.08
C ARG A 78 -8.17 -1.67 -17.96
N GLU A 79 -9.21 -2.50 -17.93
CA GLU A 79 -10.28 -2.46 -16.95
C GLU A 79 -9.76 -2.73 -15.54
N ASP A 80 -8.78 -3.63 -15.38
CA ASP A 80 -8.13 -3.89 -14.10
C ASP A 80 -7.35 -2.68 -13.59
N ALA A 81 -6.58 -2.04 -14.48
CA ALA A 81 -5.81 -0.84 -14.14
C ALA A 81 -6.75 0.32 -13.76
N LEU A 82 -7.85 0.51 -14.49
CA LEU A 82 -8.85 1.52 -14.18
C LEU A 82 -9.54 1.24 -12.84
N ARG A 83 -9.87 -0.03 -12.54
CA ARG A 83 -10.47 -0.41 -11.26
C ARG A 83 -9.56 -0.07 -10.09
N LEU A 84 -8.26 -0.40 -10.20
CA LEU A 84 -7.26 -0.08 -9.19
C LEU A 84 -7.12 1.44 -9.02
N ALA A 85 -6.96 2.17 -10.12
CA ALA A 85 -6.79 3.62 -10.08
C ALA A 85 -7.99 4.31 -9.40
N ARG A 86 -9.21 3.87 -9.70
CA ARG A 86 -10.43 4.38 -9.05
C ARG A 86 -10.47 4.09 -7.56
N ALA A 87 -10.03 2.89 -7.15
CA ALA A 87 -9.96 2.51 -5.73
C ALA A 87 -8.95 3.36 -4.93
N CYS A 88 -7.99 4.00 -5.58
CA CYS A 88 -7.03 4.90 -4.92
C CYS A 88 -7.60 6.29 -4.60
N PHE A 89 -8.88 6.57 -4.85
CA PHE A 89 -9.48 7.90 -4.62
C PHE A 89 -10.88 7.83 -3.98
N TYR A 90 -11.21 8.79 -3.12
CA TYR A 90 -12.58 8.96 -2.60
C TYR A 90 -13.56 9.42 -3.70
N PRO A 91 -14.84 9.00 -3.65
CA PRO A 91 -15.91 9.60 -4.46
C PRO A 91 -16.06 11.11 -4.15
N PRO A 92 -16.44 11.97 -5.12
CA PRO A 92 -16.75 11.70 -6.53
C PRO A 92 -15.52 11.73 -7.46
N ARG A 93 -14.30 11.82 -6.91
CA ARG A 93 -13.06 11.99 -7.69
C ARG A 93 -12.61 10.71 -8.38
N ALA A 94 -12.94 9.55 -7.82
CA ALA A 94 -12.75 8.25 -8.47
C ALA A 94 -13.34 8.22 -9.89
N ASP A 95 -14.52 8.81 -10.10
CA ASP A 95 -15.20 8.80 -11.41
C ASP A 95 -14.59 9.78 -12.43
N GLN A 96 -13.78 10.74 -11.97
CA GLN A 96 -13.18 11.77 -12.83
C GLN A 96 -11.74 11.45 -13.27
N GLY A 97 -11.16 10.33 -12.83
CA GLY A 97 -9.79 9.95 -13.19
C GLY A 97 -8.71 10.93 -12.72
N LYS A 98 -9.01 11.77 -11.72
CA LYS A 98 -8.08 12.76 -11.16
C LYS A 98 -7.47 12.22 -9.87
N ALA A 99 -6.14 12.25 -9.79
CA ALA A 99 -5.42 11.73 -8.64
C ALA A 99 -5.58 12.63 -7.40
N GLY A 100 -6.33 12.16 -6.40
CA GLY A 100 -6.51 12.83 -5.11
C GLY A 100 -6.38 11.84 -3.94
N ILE A 101 -5.19 11.79 -3.35
CA ILE A 101 -4.75 10.89 -2.28
C ILE A 101 -5.80 10.75 -1.16
N TRP A 102 -6.02 9.52 -0.67
CA TRP A 102 -6.69 9.24 0.61
C TRP A 102 -5.96 10.02 1.70
N ARG A 103 -6.58 11.08 2.21
CA ARG A 103 -6.03 11.96 3.24
C ARG A 103 -6.99 12.02 4.40
#